data_AF-A0A8J1JAI1-F1
#
_entry.id   AF-A0A8J1JAI1-F1
#
_cell.length_a   1.000
_cell.length_b   1.000
_cell.length_c   1.000
_cell.angle_alpha   90.00
_cell.angle_beta   90.00
_cell.angle_gamma   90.00
#
_symmetry.space_group_name_H-M   'P 1'
#
loop_
_entity.id
_entity.type
_entity.pdbx_description
1 polymer ?
#
loop_
_entity_poly.entity_id
_entity_poly.type
_entity_poly.pdbx_seq_one_letter_code
_entity_poly.pdbx_strand_id
1 'polypeptide(L)'
;MQVMESAYTNALGKVRAPSQRKCSPTRLVFIVMGQNIVLFLLLTIMAAFHFVIYSQIRVEGMKNTSLTNNEKLQCGSCWKKFDGSLYFFEVNRMTWIEARLYCARMDSELVLINSDKEQILAGRGTK
;
A
#
# COMPACT_ATOMS: atom_id res chain seq x y z
N MET A 1 -16.77 68.72 -27.62
CA MET A 1 -15.68 68.09 -26.83
C MET A 1 -15.90 68.17 -25.32
N GLN A 2 -16.46 69.24 -24.76
CA GLN A 2 -16.65 69.41 -23.30
C GLN A 2 -17.61 68.43 -22.59
N VAL A 3 -18.57 67.83 -23.31
CA VAL A 3 -19.53 66.87 -22.74
C VAL A 3 -18.86 65.52 -22.41
N MET A 4 -17.79 65.15 -23.14
CA MET A 4 -17.12 63.87 -22.94
C MET A 4 -16.19 63.89 -21.71
N GLU A 5 -15.54 65.03 -21.43
CA GLU A 5 -14.72 65.22 -20.22
C GLU A 5 -15.56 65.20 -18.94
N SER A 6 -16.78 65.76 -18.95
CA SER A 6 -17.65 65.73 -17.78
C SER A 6 -18.19 64.32 -17.51
N ALA A 7 -18.47 63.54 -18.57
CA ALA A 7 -18.85 62.14 -18.43
C ALA A 7 -17.69 61.29 -17.88
N TYR A 8 -16.46 61.56 -18.30
CA TYR A 8 -15.27 60.85 -17.86
C TYR A 8 -14.91 61.13 -16.39
N THR A 9 -14.96 62.40 -15.96
CA THR A 9 -14.70 62.80 -14.57
C THR A 9 -15.75 62.26 -13.60
N ASN A 10 -17.02 62.20 -14.02
CA ASN A 10 -18.12 61.60 -13.23
C ASN A 10 -18.03 60.06 -13.14
N ALA A 11 -17.48 59.39 -14.16
CA ALA A 11 -17.28 57.95 -14.16
C ALA A 11 -16.10 57.53 -13.26
N LEU A 12 -14.99 58.27 -13.29
CA LEU A 12 -13.83 58.02 -12.43
C LEU A 12 -14.12 58.28 -10.94
N GLY A 13 -14.98 59.26 -10.62
CA GLY A 13 -15.43 59.51 -9.24
C GLY A 13 -16.31 58.40 -8.64
N LYS A 14 -16.86 57.51 -9.47
CA LYS A 14 -17.79 56.44 -9.06
C LYS A 14 -17.13 55.05 -9.02
N VAL A 15 -15.85 54.93 -9.38
CA VAL A 15 -15.09 53.69 -9.22
C VAL A 15 -14.85 53.46 -7.73
N ARG A 16 -15.77 52.72 -7.12
CA ARG A 16 -15.60 52.22 -5.76
C ARG A 16 -14.35 51.35 -5.75
N ALA A 17 -13.35 51.73 -4.96
CA ALA A 17 -12.13 50.94 -4.78
C ALA A 17 -12.50 49.46 -4.54
N PRO A 18 -11.77 48.50 -5.12
CA PRO A 18 -11.98 47.09 -4.78
C PRO A 18 -11.93 46.98 -3.26
N SER A 19 -12.92 46.36 -2.64
CA SER A 19 -12.84 46.09 -1.22
C SER A 19 -11.61 45.21 -1.03
N GLN A 20 -10.54 45.82 -0.53
CA GLN A 20 -9.34 45.11 -0.12
C GLN A 20 -9.83 44.26 1.04
N ARG A 21 -10.22 43.00 0.75
CA ARG A 21 -10.39 42.01 1.81
C ARG A 21 -9.04 41.98 2.50
N LYS A 22 -8.95 42.63 3.66
CA LYS A 22 -7.77 42.57 4.51
C LYS A 22 -7.69 41.13 5.00
N CYS A 23 -7.09 40.26 4.19
CA CYS A 23 -6.65 38.96 4.64
C CYS A 23 -5.52 39.22 5.62
N SER A 24 -5.86 39.18 6.92
CA SER A 24 -4.88 39.25 7.98
C SER A 24 -3.88 38.11 7.77
N PRO A 25 -2.57 38.40 7.60
CA PRO A 25 -1.55 37.36 7.41
C PRO A 25 -1.55 36.37 8.58
N THR A 26 -1.93 36.80 9.78
CA THR A 26 -2.12 35.95 10.95
C THR A 26 -3.21 34.88 10.73
N ARG A 27 -4.34 35.23 10.08
CA ARG A 27 -5.39 34.26 9.74
C ARG A 27 -4.94 33.25 8.69
N LEU A 28 -4.14 33.68 7.71
CA LEU A 28 -3.55 32.79 6.72
C LEU A 28 -2.57 31.82 7.39
N VAL A 29 -1.75 32.30 8.33
CA VAL A 29 -0.82 31.47 9.09
C VAL A 29 -1.57 30.40 9.89
N PHE A 30 -2.65 30.73 10.60
CA PHE A 30 -3.44 29.72 11.32
C PHE A 30 -4.07 28.67 10.40
N ILE A 31 -4.57 29.08 9.23
CA ILE A 31 -5.13 28.15 8.24
C ILE A 31 -4.04 27.22 7.71
N VAL A 32 -2.88 27.77 7.34
CA VAL A 32 -1.74 26.99 6.84
C VAL A 32 -1.19 26.06 7.93
N MET A 33 -1.04 26.53 9.17
CA MET A 33 -0.62 25.68 10.29
C MET A 33 -1.61 24.56 10.57
N GLY A 34 -2.91 24.86 10.57
CA GLY A 34 -3.96 23.86 10.73
C GLY A 34 -3.94 22.81 9.61
N GLN A 35 -3.81 23.24 8.35
CA GLN A 35 -3.68 22.34 7.20
C GLN A 35 -2.45 21.44 7.30
N ASN A 36 -1.31 21.97 7.74
CA ASN A 36 -0.09 21.17 7.95
C ASN A 36 -0.28 20.15 9.08
N ILE A 37 -0.86 20.55 10.21
CA ILE A 37 -1.14 19.63 11.34
C ILE A 37 -2.07 18.51 10.89
N VAL A 38 -3.17 18.84 10.22
CA VAL A 38 -4.12 17.83 9.70
C VAL A 38 -3.44 16.90 8.70
N LEU A 39 -2.61 17.43 7.80
CA LEU A 39 -1.84 16.63 6.85
C LEU A 39 -0.87 15.67 7.56
N PHE A 40 -0.13 16.15 8.56
CA PHE A 40 0.76 15.29 9.37
C PHE A 40 -0.02 14.20 10.09
N LEU A 41 -1.16 14.52 10.70
CA LEU A 41 -2.02 13.53 11.36
C LEU A 41 -2.48 12.46 10.36
N LEU A 42 -2.95 12.85 9.18
CA LEU A 42 -3.34 11.90 8.14
C LEU A 42 -2.18 11.01 7.70
N LEU A 43 -0.98 11.56 7.49
CA LEU A 43 0.20 10.79 7.11
C LEU A 43 0.61 9.79 8.19
N THR A 44 0.59 10.18 9.47
CA THR A 44 0.91 9.26 10.58
C THR A 44 -0.10 8.13 10.69
N ILE A 45 -1.40 8.43 10.49
CA ILE A 45 -2.47 7.44 10.49
C ILE A 45 -2.26 6.46 9.32
N MET A 46 -2.00 6.96 8.12
CA MET A 46 -1.74 6.12 6.94
C MET A 46 -0.51 5.25 7.11
N ALA A 47 0.58 5.78 7.68
CA ALA A 47 1.78 5.00 7.98
C ALA A 47 1.52 3.92 9.04
N ALA A 48 0.72 4.22 10.06
CA ALA A 48 0.33 3.23 11.07
C ALA A 48 -0.56 2.13 10.47
N PHE A 49 -1.53 2.47 9.63
CA PHE A 49 -2.36 1.50 8.92
C PHE A 49 -1.53 0.65 7.97
N HIS A 50 -0.62 1.25 7.22
CA HIS A 50 0.31 0.54 6.35
C HIS A 50 1.19 -0.40 7.17
N PHE A 51 1.80 0.05 8.26
CA PHE A 51 2.57 -0.80 9.16
C PHE A 51 1.74 -1.96 9.72
N VAL A 52 0.50 -1.71 10.16
CA VAL A 52 -0.42 -2.74 10.65
C VAL A 52 -0.79 -3.72 9.53
N ILE A 53 -1.18 -3.26 8.35
CA ILE A 53 -1.52 -4.10 7.18
C ILE A 53 -0.31 -4.92 6.71
N TYR A 54 0.86 -4.30 6.57
CA TYR A 54 2.10 -4.99 6.19
C TYR A 54 2.53 -5.99 7.27
N SER A 55 2.30 -5.71 8.55
CA SER A 55 2.54 -6.67 9.62
C SER A 55 1.54 -7.84 9.60
N GLN A 56 0.26 -7.61 9.24
CA GLN A 56 -0.73 -8.68 9.05
C GLN A 56 -0.40 -9.54 7.83
N ILE A 57 0.16 -9.00 6.74
CA ILE A 57 0.65 -9.82 5.61
C ILE A 57 1.75 -10.81 6.07
N ARG A 58 2.53 -10.47 7.12
CA ARG A 58 3.50 -11.39 7.73
C ARG A 58 2.87 -12.44 8.67
N VAL A 59 1.61 -12.26 9.08
CA VAL A 59 0.91 -13.07 10.10
C VAL A 59 -0.29 -13.85 9.53
N GLU A 60 -1.00 -13.34 8.52
CA GLU A 60 -2.15 -13.99 7.87
C GLU A 60 -1.75 -15.14 6.94
N GLY A 61 -0.48 -15.23 6.55
CA GLY A 61 0.09 -16.47 6.02
C GLY A 61 0.18 -17.61 7.04
N MET A 62 -0.25 -17.41 8.30
CA MET A 62 -0.17 -18.41 9.39
C MET A 62 -1.33 -18.42 10.39
N LYS A 63 -2.39 -17.62 10.25
CA LYS A 63 -3.54 -17.73 11.19
C LYS A 63 -4.50 -18.87 10.83
N ASN A 64 -4.42 -19.44 9.62
CA ASN A 64 -5.20 -20.61 9.22
C ASN A 64 -4.49 -21.96 9.50
N THR A 65 -3.27 -21.97 10.05
CA THR A 65 -2.57 -23.22 10.44
C THR A 65 -2.36 -23.28 11.95
N SER A 66 -3.42 -23.01 12.70
CA SER A 66 -3.54 -23.46 14.09
C SER A 66 -4.45 -24.69 14.18
N LEU A 67 -4.23 -25.67 13.29
CA LEU A 67 -4.67 -27.04 13.56
C LEU A 67 -3.45 -27.97 13.51
N THR A 68 -3.03 -28.31 14.73
CA THR A 68 -2.63 -29.66 15.15
C THR A 68 -1.36 -30.30 14.59
N ASN A 69 -0.37 -30.35 15.48
CA ASN A 69 0.62 -31.42 15.59
C ASN A 69 -0.02 -32.80 15.28
N ASN A 70 0.67 -33.61 14.46
CA ASN A 70 0.36 -35.00 14.12
C ASN A 70 -0.75 -35.28 13.09
N GLU A 71 -0.87 -34.47 12.04
CA GLU A 71 -1.43 -34.98 10.78
C GLU A 71 -0.34 -35.06 9.73
N LYS A 72 -0.06 -36.29 9.32
CA LYS A 72 0.59 -36.60 8.04
C LYS A 72 -0.30 -35.95 6.97
N LEU A 73 0.00 -34.70 6.61
CA LEU A 73 -0.80 -33.90 5.67
C LEU A 73 -0.93 -34.65 4.35
N GLN A 74 -2.04 -35.38 4.21
CA GLN A 74 -2.63 -35.78 2.94
C GLN A 74 -3.45 -34.61 2.37
N CYS A 75 -2.96 -33.39 2.51
CA CYS A 75 -3.49 -32.27 1.75
C CYS A 75 -2.63 -32.20 0.49
N GLY A 76 -3.24 -32.31 -0.70
CA GLY A 76 -2.55 -32.35 -1.98
C GLY A 76 -1.58 -31.18 -2.12
N SER A 77 -2.05 -30.05 -2.66
CA SER A 77 -1.22 -28.85 -2.74
C SER A 77 -1.33 -28.02 -1.45
N CYS A 78 -0.21 -27.70 -0.80
CA CYS A 78 -0.23 -26.99 0.48
C CYS A 78 0.94 -26.00 0.64
N TRP A 79 0.71 -24.96 1.44
CA TRP A 79 1.73 -24.01 1.86
C TRP A 79 2.46 -24.51 3.10
N LYS A 80 3.79 -24.37 3.11
CA LYS A 80 4.65 -24.80 4.21
C LYS A 80 5.67 -23.73 4.52
N LYS A 81 5.76 -23.34 5.79
CA LYS A 81 6.78 -22.42 6.26
C LYS A 81 8.05 -23.16 6.61
N PHE A 82 9.18 -22.68 6.12
CA PHE A 82 10.50 -23.20 6.44
C PHE A 82 11.51 -22.06 6.45
N ASP A 83 12.34 -21.97 7.49
CA ASP A 83 13.42 -20.98 7.62
C ASP A 83 13.03 -19.51 7.33
N GLY A 84 11.82 -19.11 7.76
CA GLY A 84 11.30 -17.76 7.55
C GLY A 84 10.62 -17.51 6.21
N SER A 85 10.78 -18.44 5.25
CA SER A 85 10.16 -18.41 3.92
C SER A 85 8.92 -19.31 3.85
N LEU A 86 8.03 -19.04 2.88
CA LEU A 86 6.81 -19.80 2.65
C LEU A 86 6.89 -20.50 1.28
N TYR A 87 6.73 -21.83 1.28
CA TYR A 87 6.87 -22.67 0.10
C TYR A 87 5.53 -23.31 -0.24
N PHE A 88 5.11 -23.24 -1.50
CA PHE A 88 3.93 -23.95 -1.99
C PHE A 88 4.35 -25.26 -2.65
N PHE A 89 3.78 -26.36 -2.21
CA PHE A 89 3.96 -27.67 -2.82
C PHE A 89 2.75 -27.98 -3.67
N GLU A 90 2.96 -28.19 -4.97
CA GLU A 90 1.93 -28.63 -5.90
C GLU A 90 2.08 -30.14 -6.12
N VAL A 91 0.97 -30.89 -6.00
CA VAL A 91 1.00 -32.35 -6.22
C VAL A 91 0.94 -32.73 -7.69
N ASN A 92 0.34 -31.88 -8.51
CA ASN A 92 0.25 -32.14 -9.93
C ASN A 92 1.63 -31.95 -10.56
N ARG A 93 2.08 -32.99 -11.27
CA ARG A 93 3.32 -32.91 -12.03
C ARG A 93 3.13 -31.94 -13.18
N MET A 94 4.09 -31.05 -13.31
CA MET A 94 4.14 -29.98 -14.29
C MET A 94 5.54 -29.95 -14.90
N THR A 95 5.64 -29.53 -16.15
CA THR A 95 6.96 -29.21 -16.72
C THR A 95 7.56 -28.03 -15.98
N TRP A 96 8.89 -27.89 -16.05
CA TRP A 96 9.58 -26.78 -15.40
C TRP A 96 9.04 -25.40 -15.80
N ILE A 97 8.69 -25.25 -17.08
CA ILE A 97 8.13 -23.99 -17.63
C ILE A 97 6.75 -23.72 -17.05
N GLU A 98 5.87 -24.73 -17.01
CA GLU A 98 4.54 -24.62 -16.41
C GLU A 98 4.61 -24.28 -14.92
N ALA A 99 5.54 -24.90 -14.19
CA ALA A 99 5.77 -24.61 -12.77
C ALA A 99 6.18 -23.17 -12.54
N ARG A 100 7.12 -22.67 -13.36
CA ARG A 100 7.56 -21.29 -13.27
C ARG A 100 6.44 -20.30 -13.55
N LEU A 101 5.64 -20.56 -14.58
CA LEU A 101 4.48 -19.74 -14.91
C LEU A 101 3.39 -19.80 -13.82
N TYR A 102 3.18 -20.97 -13.23
CA TYR A 102 2.23 -21.17 -12.14
C TYR A 102 2.63 -20.36 -10.90
N CYS A 103 3.88 -20.46 -10.45
CA CYS A 103 4.39 -19.65 -9.33
C CYS A 103 4.26 -18.16 -9.63
N ALA A 104 4.65 -17.72 -10.84
CA ALA A 104 4.56 -16.31 -11.24
C ALA A 104 3.13 -15.77 -11.22
N ARG A 105 2.12 -16.59 -11.58
CA ARG A 105 0.69 -16.22 -11.49
C ARG A 105 0.19 -16.06 -10.05
N MET A 106 0.88 -16.66 -9.08
CA MET A 106 0.56 -16.54 -7.65
C MET A 106 1.43 -15.49 -6.95
N ASP A 107 2.01 -14.53 -7.70
CA ASP A 107 2.94 -13.53 -7.17
C ASP A 107 4.09 -14.16 -6.36
N SER A 108 4.57 -15.33 -6.80
CA SER A 108 5.63 -16.12 -6.16
C SER A 108 6.67 -16.58 -7.19
N GLU A 109 7.79 -17.14 -6.71
CA GLU A 109 8.85 -17.65 -7.58
C GLU A 109 9.03 -19.17 -7.40
N LEU A 110 9.35 -19.85 -8.50
CA LEU A 110 9.72 -21.26 -8.46
C LEU A 110 11.04 -21.41 -7.69
N VAL A 111 11.00 -22.14 -6.58
CA VAL A 111 12.16 -22.31 -5.69
C VAL A 111 13.32 -23.02 -6.39
N LEU A 112 14.52 -22.46 -6.25
CA LEU A 112 15.78 -23.17 -6.48
C LEU A 112 16.30 -23.68 -5.14
N ILE A 113 16.45 -25.01 -5.02
CA ILE A 113 16.93 -25.64 -3.79
C ILE A 113 18.43 -25.37 -3.66
N ASN A 114 18.80 -24.56 -2.67
CA ASN A 114 20.18 -24.11 -2.46
C ASN A 114 20.80 -24.66 -1.17
N SER A 115 20.08 -25.50 -0.42
CA SER A 115 20.57 -26.10 0.82
C SER A 115 20.10 -27.53 1.04
N ASP A 116 20.88 -28.32 1.79
CA ASP A 116 20.52 -29.68 2.17
C ASP A 116 19.21 -29.72 2.96
N LYS A 117 18.94 -28.68 3.76
CA LYS A 117 17.71 -28.61 4.54
C LYS A 117 16.48 -28.39 3.65
N GLU A 118 16.59 -27.54 2.63
CA GLU A 118 15.54 -27.36 1.62
C GLU A 118 15.36 -28.61 0.77
N GLN A 119 16.43 -29.33 0.45
CA GLN A 119 16.37 -30.61 -0.26
C GLN A 119 15.58 -31.65 0.54
N ILE A 120 15.83 -31.76 1.84
CA ILE A 120 15.08 -32.63 2.74
C ILE A 120 13.60 -32.18 2.85
N LEU A 121 13.33 -30.87 2.82
CA LEU A 121 11.99 -30.33 2.81
C LEU A 121 11.22 -30.76 1.54
N ALA A 122 11.85 -30.62 0.38
CA ALA A 122 11.27 -30.96 -0.92
C ALA A 122 11.05 -32.47 -1.09
N GLY A 123 11.99 -33.30 -0.64
CA GLY A 123 11.89 -34.75 -0.73
C GLY A 123 10.72 -35.36 0.06
N ARG A 124 10.21 -34.66 1.09
CA ARG A 124 9.07 -35.15 1.91
C ARG A 124 7.72 -35.14 1.19
N GLY A 125 7.58 -34.42 0.06
CA GLY A 125 6.33 -34.35 -0.72
C GLY A 125 6.18 -35.42 -1.81
N THR A 126 7.11 -36.37 -1.92
CA THR A 126 7.21 -37.30 -3.08
C THR A 126 6.98 -38.78 -2.74
N LYS A 127 6.16 -39.09 -1.73
CA LYS A 127 5.73 -40.48 -1.45
C LYS A 127 4.32 -40.77 -1.92
#